data_AF-A0A2V8QTL9-F1
#
_entry.id   AF-A0A2V8QTL9-F1
#
_cell.length_a   1.000
_cell.length_b   1.000
_cell.length_c   1.000
_cell.angle_alpha   90.00
_cell.angle_beta   90.00
_cell.angle_gamma   90.00
#
_symmetry.space_group_name_H-M   'P 1'
#
loop_
_entity.id
_entity.type
_entity.pdbx_description
1 polymer ?
#
loop_
_entity_poly.entity_id
_entity_poly.type
_entity_poly.pdbx_seq_one_letter_code
_entity_poly.pdbx_strand_id
1 'polypeptide(L)'
;MFAFLLGVLALALFAAAWAARRGGGALAAGRPLAYTAPAGGAENRYTLRRRGDDLVLSDDRTGAVLRSQPLAATSRVVVRGADGETNDTLTVDFGGGVFSVPEGISYDGGAGGFDTLAIAGGTATDERYQVNNASDG
;
A
#
# COMPACT_ATOMS: atom_id res chain seq x y z
N MET A 1 33.13 -41.32 17.90
CA MET A 1 31.93 -41.59 17.06
C MET A 1 30.72 -41.19 17.89
N PHE A 2 30.02 -40.06 17.78
CA PHE A 2 29.96 -38.91 16.88
C PHE A 2 29.68 -37.66 17.75
N ALA A 3 30.24 -36.51 17.37
CA ALA A 3 29.88 -35.20 17.91
C ALA A 3 28.69 -34.63 17.15
N PHE A 4 27.80 -33.86 17.79
CA PHE A 4 26.98 -32.84 17.13
C PHE A 4 26.68 -31.68 18.09
N LEU A 5 27.43 -30.59 17.90
CA LEU A 5 27.04 -29.22 18.23
C LEU A 5 26.18 -28.69 17.07
N LEU A 6 25.13 -27.92 17.35
CA LEU A 6 24.55 -26.85 16.52
C LEU A 6 23.40 -26.24 17.32
N GLY A 7 23.27 -24.95 17.55
CA GLY A 7 23.89 -23.80 16.91
C GLY A 7 22.81 -22.71 16.90
N VAL A 8 22.87 -21.77 17.83
CA VAL A 8 22.02 -20.57 17.80
C VAL A 8 22.56 -19.69 16.69
N LEU A 9 21.76 -19.44 15.65
CA LEU A 9 22.07 -18.43 14.65
C LEU A 9 20.87 -17.49 14.50
N ALA A 10 20.87 -16.44 15.33
CA ALA A 10 20.11 -15.25 15.06
C ALA A 10 20.92 -14.40 14.07
N LEU A 11 20.42 -14.25 12.85
CA LEU A 11 20.94 -13.27 11.90
C LEU A 11 19.77 -12.46 11.34
N ALA A 12 19.32 -11.48 12.13
CA ALA A 12 18.54 -10.37 11.59
C ALA A 12 19.53 -9.32 11.08
N LEU A 13 19.72 -9.26 9.76
CA LEU A 13 20.50 -8.21 9.12
C LEU A 13 19.79 -6.85 9.32
N PHE A 14 20.32 -6.03 10.21
CA PHE A 14 20.01 -4.61 10.27
C PHE A 14 20.72 -3.90 9.11
N ALA A 15 19.98 -3.55 8.05
CA ALA A 15 20.48 -2.61 7.05
C ALA A 15 20.32 -1.19 7.59
N ALA A 16 21.37 -0.69 8.26
CA ALA A 16 21.52 0.74 8.55
C ALA A 16 22.05 1.43 7.28
N ALA A 17 21.21 2.19 6.58
CA ALA A 17 21.66 3.07 5.51
C ALA A 17 22.23 4.35 6.14
N TRP A 18 23.56 4.40 6.25
CA TRP A 18 24.31 5.60 6.66
C TRP A 18 24.61 6.51 5.46
N ALA A 19 24.67 7.81 5.77
CA ALA A 19 25.28 8.89 5.00
C ALA A 19 24.45 9.58 3.90
N ALA A 20 23.99 10.78 4.28
CA ALA A 20 23.66 11.87 3.36
C ALA A 20 24.85 12.21 2.44
N ARG A 21 24.64 12.08 1.12
CA ARG A 21 25.50 12.70 0.10
C ARG A 21 24.82 13.99 -0.35
N ARG A 22 25.27 15.14 0.18
CA ARG A 22 24.99 16.44 -0.43
C ARG A 22 25.71 16.50 -1.78
N GLY A 23 24.92 16.50 -2.86
CA GLY A 23 25.41 16.64 -4.22
C GLY A 23 24.27 16.58 -5.23
N GLY A 24 23.65 17.73 -5.51
CA GLY A 24 23.00 18.14 -6.76
C GLY A 24 22.39 17.10 -7.72
N GLY A 25 21.69 16.08 -7.25
CA GLY A 25 20.79 15.27 -8.08
C GLY A 25 19.42 15.95 -8.11
N ALA A 26 18.79 16.03 -9.28
CA ALA A 26 17.39 16.42 -9.41
C ALA A 26 16.56 15.82 -8.26
N LEU A 27 15.71 16.62 -7.61
CA LEU A 27 14.72 16.13 -6.64
C LEU A 27 14.18 14.82 -7.20
N ALA A 28 14.50 13.69 -6.57
CA ALA A 28 14.11 12.39 -7.11
C ALA A 28 12.59 12.46 -7.23
N ALA A 29 12.09 12.61 -8.45
CA ALA A 29 10.67 12.70 -8.68
C ALA A 29 10.09 11.43 -8.06
N GLY A 30 9.14 11.59 -7.14
CA GLY A 30 8.57 10.45 -6.44
C GLY A 30 8.15 9.39 -7.45
N ARG A 31 8.26 8.11 -7.09
CA ARG A 31 7.82 7.02 -7.95
C ARG A 31 6.44 6.54 -7.51
N PRO A 32 5.59 6.06 -8.43
CA PRO A 32 4.31 5.49 -8.05
C PRO A 32 4.47 4.22 -7.19
N LEU A 33 3.66 4.09 -6.14
CA LEU A 33 3.39 2.82 -5.48
C LEU A 33 2.22 2.16 -6.21
N ALA A 34 2.52 1.21 -7.09
CA ALA A 34 1.52 0.53 -7.91
C ALA A 34 1.33 -0.92 -7.47
N TYR A 35 0.11 -1.44 -7.43
CA TYR A 35 -0.23 -2.84 -7.17
C TYR A 35 -1.42 -3.29 -8.02
N THR A 36 -1.41 -4.55 -8.44
CA THR A 36 -2.50 -5.21 -9.16
C THR A 36 -2.84 -6.50 -8.44
N ALA A 37 -4.10 -6.66 -8.07
CA ALA A 37 -4.60 -7.81 -7.36
C ALA A 37 -4.56 -9.07 -8.26
N PRO A 38 -4.27 -10.25 -7.68
CA PRO A 38 -4.36 -11.50 -8.43
C PRO A 38 -5.83 -11.87 -8.69
N ALA A 39 -6.09 -12.45 -9.85
CA ALA A 39 -7.40 -13.01 -10.19
C ALA A 39 -7.60 -14.43 -9.60
N GLY A 40 -8.85 -14.90 -9.61
CA GLY A 40 -9.21 -16.29 -9.31
C GLY A 40 -9.61 -16.57 -7.86
N GLY A 41 -9.72 -15.54 -7.02
CA GLY A 41 -10.34 -15.61 -5.70
C GLY A 41 -11.79 -15.13 -5.73
N ALA A 42 -12.52 -15.36 -4.64
CA ALA A 42 -13.83 -14.69 -4.44
C ALA A 42 -13.66 -13.24 -3.96
N GLU A 43 -12.48 -12.90 -3.41
CA GLU A 43 -12.25 -11.61 -2.79
C GLU A 43 -10.77 -11.28 -2.60
N ASN A 44 -10.45 -9.99 -2.71
CA ASN A 44 -9.20 -9.36 -2.32
C ASN A 44 -9.46 -8.25 -1.30
N ARG A 45 -8.68 -8.21 -0.19
CA ARG A 45 -8.75 -7.12 0.79
C ARG A 45 -7.38 -6.59 1.12
N TYR A 46 -7.20 -5.30 0.92
CA TYR A 46 -5.94 -4.61 1.17
C TYR A 46 -6.11 -3.39 2.05
N THR A 47 -5.12 -3.15 2.90
CA THR A 47 -5.01 -1.92 3.68
C THR A 47 -3.78 -1.12 3.25
N LEU A 48 -4.00 0.12 2.84
CA LEU A 48 -2.97 1.13 2.63
C LEU A 48 -2.84 1.97 3.90
N ARG A 49 -1.65 1.97 4.52
CA ARG A 49 -1.40 2.66 5.79
C ARG A 49 0.02 3.18 5.93
N ARG A 50 0.16 4.32 6.59
CA ARG A 50 1.47 4.82 7.04
C ARG A 50 2.02 3.97 8.17
N ARG A 51 3.28 3.55 8.08
CA ARG A 51 4.02 2.87 9.16
C ARG A 51 5.41 3.50 9.29
N GLY A 52 5.58 4.36 10.29
CA GLY A 52 6.79 5.18 10.42
C GLY A 52 6.88 6.20 9.28
N ASP A 53 8.01 6.19 8.56
CA ASP A 53 8.24 7.04 7.39
C ASP A 53 7.79 6.40 6.06
N ASP A 54 7.34 5.15 6.12
CA ASP A 54 6.90 4.39 4.95
C ASP A 54 5.38 4.42 4.78
N LEU A 55 4.96 4.35 3.52
CA LEU A 55 3.61 4.02 3.10
C LEU A 55 3.58 2.54 2.70
N VAL A 56 2.68 1.77 3.31
CA VAL A 56 2.64 0.31 3.23
C VAL A 56 1.27 -0.15 2.73
N LEU A 57 1.26 -1.02 1.72
CA LEU A 57 0.08 -1.79 1.31
C LEU A 57 0.23 -3.23 1.82
N SER A 58 -0.75 -3.69 2.60
CA SER A 58 -0.77 -5.06 3.13
C SER A 58 -2.03 -5.83 2.72
N ASP A 59 -1.89 -7.15 2.62
CA ASP A 59 -3.01 -8.08 2.48
C ASP A 59 -3.63 -8.34 3.86
N ASP A 60 -4.94 -8.12 3.99
CA ASP A 60 -5.62 -8.19 5.30
C ASP A 60 -5.81 -9.62 5.78
N ARG A 61 -5.88 -10.59 4.86
CA ARG A 61 -6.07 -12.00 5.17
C ARG A 61 -4.79 -12.65 5.70
N THR A 62 -3.65 -12.28 5.12
CA THR A 62 -2.35 -12.89 5.44
C THR A 62 -1.47 -12.00 6.32
N GLY A 63 -1.77 -10.70 6.39
CA GLY A 63 -0.91 -9.68 7.02
C GLY A 63 0.35 -9.37 6.22
N ALA A 64 0.53 -9.95 5.03
CA ALA A 64 1.74 -9.77 4.24
C ALA A 64 1.87 -8.34 3.70
N VAL A 65 3.08 -7.80 3.72
CA VAL A 65 3.39 -6.53 3.06
C VAL A 65 3.56 -6.78 1.57
N LEU A 66 2.66 -6.22 0.76
CA LEU A 66 2.63 -6.35 -0.70
C LEU A 66 3.50 -5.28 -1.37
N ARG A 67 3.50 -4.08 -0.79
CA ARG A 67 4.32 -2.93 -1.20
C ARG A 67 4.71 -2.12 0.03
N SER A 68 5.93 -1.61 0.02
CA SER A 68 6.40 -0.58 0.95
C SER A 68 7.28 0.41 0.22
N GLN A 69 7.13 1.69 0.54
CA GLN A 69 7.94 2.76 -0.01
C GLN A 69 7.98 3.94 0.98
N PRO A 70 9.10 4.67 1.08
CA PRO A 70 9.11 5.92 1.82
C PRO A 70 8.01 6.86 1.34
N LEU A 71 7.21 7.41 2.26
CA LEU A 71 6.12 8.33 1.94
C LEU A 71 6.64 9.53 1.14
N ALA A 72 7.79 10.06 1.54
CA ALA A 72 8.46 11.18 0.86
C ALA A 72 8.92 10.88 -0.58
N ALA A 73 9.06 9.60 -0.94
CA ALA A 73 9.44 9.18 -2.28
C ALA A 73 8.24 8.75 -3.14
N THR A 74 7.00 8.83 -2.61
CA THR A 74 5.79 8.35 -3.28
C THR A 74 5.07 9.50 -3.97
N SER A 75 5.00 9.47 -5.30
CA SER A 75 4.31 10.49 -6.10
C SER A 75 2.81 10.23 -6.22
N ARG A 76 2.44 8.96 -6.41
CA ARG A 76 1.07 8.48 -6.60
C ARG A 76 0.90 7.08 -6.02
N VAL A 77 -0.31 6.72 -5.61
CA VAL A 77 -0.68 5.33 -5.36
C VAL A 77 -1.65 4.86 -6.45
N VAL A 78 -1.43 3.65 -6.98
CA VAL A 78 -2.32 3.03 -7.96
C VAL A 78 -2.59 1.59 -7.51
N VAL A 79 -3.84 1.29 -7.17
CA VAL A 79 -4.29 -0.07 -6.83
C VAL A 79 -5.35 -0.46 -7.85
N ARG A 80 -5.14 -1.60 -8.49
CA ARG A 80 -6.11 -2.22 -9.41
C ARG A 80 -6.55 -3.55 -8.81
N GLY A 81 -7.85 -3.73 -8.62
CA GLY A 81 -8.47 -4.99 -8.25
C GLY A 81 -8.48 -5.98 -9.42
N ALA A 82 -9.15 -7.12 -9.22
CA ALA A 82 -9.21 -8.19 -10.20
C ALA A 82 -10.52 -8.12 -10.99
N ASP A 83 -10.46 -8.42 -12.29
CA ASP A 83 -11.68 -8.60 -13.08
C ASP A 83 -12.39 -9.93 -12.72
N GLY A 84 -13.71 -9.96 -12.93
CA GLY A 84 -14.58 -11.12 -12.75
C GLY A 84 -15.47 -11.01 -11.51
N GLU A 85 -16.01 -12.15 -11.07
CA GLU A 85 -16.82 -12.23 -9.84
C GLU A 85 -15.91 -12.27 -8.58
N THR A 86 -15.00 -11.30 -8.49
CA THR A 86 -14.10 -11.09 -7.35
C THR A 86 -14.48 -9.77 -6.71
N ASN A 87 -14.68 -9.75 -5.39
CA ASN A 87 -14.91 -8.50 -4.67
C ASN A 87 -13.55 -7.90 -4.29
N ASP A 88 -13.25 -6.67 -4.71
CA ASP A 88 -12.01 -6.02 -4.34
C ASP A 88 -12.26 -4.90 -3.33
N THR A 89 -11.55 -4.94 -2.20
CA THR A 89 -11.60 -3.91 -1.16
C THR A 89 -10.25 -3.25 -0.95
N LEU A 90 -10.21 -1.93 -1.08
CA LEU A 90 -9.10 -1.10 -0.61
C LEU A 90 -9.55 -0.29 0.61
N THR A 91 -8.86 -0.48 1.74
CA THR A 91 -8.99 0.37 2.92
C THR A 91 -7.83 1.36 2.97
N VAL A 92 -8.12 2.66 3.00
CA VAL A 92 -7.15 3.72 3.31
C VAL A 92 -7.24 4.02 4.81
N ASP A 93 -6.27 3.54 5.57
CA ASP A 93 -6.27 3.61 7.05
C ASP A 93 -5.32 4.73 7.54
N PHE A 94 -5.91 5.74 8.17
CA PHE A 94 -5.19 6.87 8.78
C PHE A 94 -4.80 6.63 10.24
N GLY A 95 -5.11 5.48 10.82
CA GLY A 95 -4.78 5.13 12.20
C GLY A 95 -3.26 4.98 12.45
N GLY A 96 -2.47 4.82 11.39
CA GLY A 96 -1.00 4.85 11.42
C GLY A 96 -0.40 6.27 11.38
N GLY A 97 -1.24 7.30 11.39
CA GLY A 97 -0.88 8.70 11.21
C GLY A 97 -1.31 9.23 9.84
N VAL A 98 -1.65 10.52 9.80
CA VAL A 98 -2.08 11.20 8.58
C VAL A 98 -0.96 11.19 7.54
N PHE A 99 -1.34 11.01 6.27
CA PHE A 99 -0.45 11.10 5.12
C PHE A 99 -1.18 11.73 3.93
N SER A 100 -0.39 12.29 3.01
CA SER A 100 -0.86 12.80 1.73
C SER A 100 0.12 12.37 0.66
N VAL A 101 -0.40 12.08 -0.53
CA VAL A 101 0.39 11.67 -1.70
C VAL A 101 0.16 12.74 -2.78
N PRO A 102 1.21 13.30 -3.40
CA PRO A 102 1.10 14.48 -4.28
C PRO A 102 0.06 14.34 -5.41
N GLU A 103 0.04 13.20 -6.09
CA GLU A 103 -0.90 12.89 -7.17
C GLU A 103 -2.09 12.03 -6.69
N GLY A 104 -2.24 11.87 -5.38
CA GLY A 104 -3.32 11.13 -4.75
C GLY A 104 -3.24 9.61 -4.86
N ILE A 105 -4.39 8.99 -4.60
CA ILE A 105 -4.61 7.54 -4.61
C ILE A 105 -5.64 7.24 -5.70
N SER A 106 -5.29 6.32 -6.59
CA SER A 106 -6.18 5.79 -7.62
C SER A 106 -6.55 4.37 -7.27
N TYR A 107 -7.84 4.11 -7.14
CA TYR A 107 -8.38 2.77 -6.97
C TYR A 107 -9.34 2.46 -8.11
N ASP A 108 -9.16 1.28 -8.70
CA ASP A 108 -10.00 0.70 -9.72
C ASP A 108 -10.28 -0.73 -9.25
N GLY A 109 -11.53 -1.07 -8.96
CA GLY A 109 -11.89 -2.38 -8.43
C GLY A 109 -11.76 -3.51 -9.46
N GLY A 110 -11.69 -3.17 -10.75
CA GLY A 110 -11.84 -4.15 -11.82
C GLY A 110 -13.27 -4.20 -12.34
N ALA A 111 -13.52 -5.07 -13.32
CA ALA A 111 -14.85 -5.28 -13.87
C ALA A 111 -15.56 -6.46 -13.20
N GLY A 112 -16.77 -6.24 -12.67
CA GLY A 112 -17.57 -7.27 -12.00
C GLY A 112 -17.41 -7.21 -10.48
N GLY A 113 -18.01 -8.17 -9.76
CA GLY A 113 -17.94 -8.21 -8.30
C GLY A 113 -18.56 -6.99 -7.61
N PHE A 114 -18.33 -6.90 -6.29
CA PHE A 114 -18.69 -5.75 -5.45
C PHE A 114 -17.43 -5.12 -4.89
N ASP A 115 -17.05 -3.99 -5.47
CA ASP A 115 -15.84 -3.30 -5.08
C ASP A 115 -16.10 -2.25 -4.01
N THR A 116 -15.12 -2.07 -3.13
CA THR A 116 -15.23 -1.16 -1.99
C THR A 116 -13.96 -0.34 -1.82
N LEU A 117 -14.12 0.98 -1.78
CA LEU A 117 -13.12 1.90 -1.23
C LEU A 117 -13.58 2.30 0.18
N ALA A 118 -12.83 1.92 1.19
CA ALA A 118 -13.10 2.27 2.58
C ALA A 118 -12.08 3.28 3.10
N ILE A 119 -12.55 4.25 3.88
CA ILE A 119 -11.70 5.19 4.63
C ILE A 119 -11.84 4.87 6.12
N ALA A 120 -10.72 4.69 6.81
CA ALA A 120 -10.71 4.26 8.22
C ALA A 120 -9.63 4.97 9.04
N GLY A 121 -9.67 4.78 10.36
CA GLY A 121 -8.61 5.20 11.28
C GLY A 121 -8.49 6.72 11.47
N GLY A 122 -9.55 7.47 11.16
CA GLY A 122 -9.61 8.92 11.37
C GLY A 122 -11.05 9.43 11.34
N THR A 123 -11.19 10.75 11.39
CA THR A 123 -12.48 11.45 11.22
C THR A 123 -12.36 12.37 10.01
N ALA A 124 -13.26 12.22 9.04
CA ALA A 124 -13.40 13.20 7.98
C ALA A 124 -14.26 14.37 8.48
N THR A 125 -13.74 15.59 8.38
CA THR A 125 -14.54 16.81 8.59
C THR A 125 -15.28 17.20 7.33
N ASP A 126 -14.70 16.89 6.17
CA ASP A 126 -15.18 17.27 4.85
C ASP A 126 -14.98 16.08 3.90
N GLU A 127 -16.03 15.77 3.14
CA GLU A 127 -16.00 14.80 2.05
C GLU A 127 -16.56 15.46 0.80
N ARG A 128 -15.81 15.37 -0.31
CA ARG A 128 -16.23 15.92 -1.60
C ARG A 128 -16.28 14.81 -2.63
N TYR A 129 -17.48 14.56 -3.15
CA TYR A 129 -17.71 13.63 -4.24
C TYR A 129 -17.94 14.40 -5.55
N GLN A 130 -17.26 13.96 -6.61
CA GLN A 130 -17.43 14.50 -7.97
C GLN A 130 -17.71 13.34 -8.91
N VAL A 131 -18.94 13.30 -9.40
CA VAL A 131 -19.41 12.36 -10.42
C VAL A 131 -19.08 12.96 -11.78
N ASN A 132 -18.29 12.27 -12.61
CA ASN A 132 -17.93 12.77 -13.93
C ASN A 132 -18.88 12.25 -15.02
N ASN A 133 -19.60 11.15 -14.76
CA ASN A 133 -20.61 10.60 -15.65
C ASN A 133 -21.77 9.94 -14.88
N ALA A 134 -22.91 9.74 -15.54
CA ALA A 134 -24.11 9.08 -15.02
C ALA A 134 -23.90 7.63 -14.54
N SER A 135 -22.72 7.06 -14.74
CA SER A 135 -22.35 5.71 -14.32
C SER A 135 -21.24 5.69 -13.26
N ASP A 136 -20.77 6.84 -12.78
CA ASP A 136 -19.84 6.90 -11.66
C ASP A 136 -20.69 7.01 -10.38
N GLY A 137 -21.04 5.88 -9.75
CA GLY A 137 -21.91 5.83 -8.57
C GLY A 137 -22.50 4.45 -8.34
#